data_AF-A0A2E7EU25-F1
#
_entry.id   AF-A0A2E7EU25-F1
#
_cell.length_a   1.000
_cell.length_b   1.000
_cell.length_c   1.000
_cell.angle_alpha   90.00
_cell.angle_beta   90.00
_cell.angle_gamma   90.00
#
_symmetry.space_group_name_H-M   'P 1'
#
loop_
_entity.id
_entity.type
_entity.pdbx_description
1 polymer ?
#
loop_
_entity_poly.entity_id
_entity_poly.type
_entity_poly.pdbx_seq_one_letter_code
_entity_poly.pdbx_strand_id
1 'polypeptide(L)'
;MRAHKRHPCPCCGFDTLNATGAYELCPICLWEDGEDEGETLELRQARANFRDHGNIYPAGAAPIEVMHPSPERAQLITYALSVLNGVEPRDPLLLDGLLLAHEVASEFD
;
A
#
# COMPACT_ATOMS: atom_id res chain seq x y z
N MET A 1 -1.86 -23.68 2.62
CA MET A 1 -2.05 -22.60 1.63
C MET A 1 -0.68 -22.21 1.13
N ARG A 2 -0.41 -22.27 -0.18
CA ARG A 2 0.86 -21.73 -0.71
C ARG A 2 0.74 -20.21 -0.60
N ALA A 3 1.60 -19.58 0.18
CA ALA A 3 1.75 -18.13 0.13
C ALA A 3 2.20 -17.78 -1.30
N HIS A 4 1.35 -17.04 -2.02
CA HIS A 4 1.77 -16.44 -3.28
C HIS A 4 2.85 -15.42 -2.95
N LYS A 5 3.97 -15.47 -3.68
CA LYS A 5 5.03 -14.50 -3.49
C LYS A 5 4.52 -13.16 -4.00
N ARG A 6 4.36 -12.18 -3.11
CA ARG A 6 4.00 -10.82 -3.47
C ARG A 6 5.21 -10.06 -4.01
N HIS A 7 4.92 -9.06 -4.84
CA HIS A 7 5.84 -8.15 -5.50
C HIS A 7 5.78 -6.77 -4.83
N PRO A 8 6.92 -6.05 -4.78
CA PRO A 8 6.98 -4.75 -4.13
C PRO A 8 6.19 -3.72 -4.94
N CYS A 9 5.31 -2.99 -4.27
CA CYS A 9 4.68 -1.82 -4.86
C CYS A 9 5.75 -0.76 -5.20
N PRO A 10 5.77 -0.20 -6.41
CA PRO A 10 6.77 0.79 -6.80
C PRO A 10 6.65 2.09 -6.01
N CYS A 11 5.49 2.38 -5.41
CA CYS A 11 5.25 3.56 -4.58
C CYS A 11 5.71 3.35 -3.13
N CYS A 12 5.09 2.44 -2.38
CA CYS A 12 5.43 2.28 -0.96
C CYS A 12 6.62 1.35 -0.69
N GLY A 13 6.97 0.48 -1.64
CA GLY A 13 8.08 -0.49 -1.52
C GLY A 13 7.76 -1.75 -0.71
N PHE A 14 6.52 -1.93 -0.24
CA PHE A 14 6.06 -3.13 0.46
C PHE A 14 5.57 -4.18 -0.53
N ASP A 15 5.75 -5.46 -0.19
CA ASP A 15 5.36 -6.59 -1.03
C ASP A 15 3.84 -6.81 -0.94
N THR A 16 3.10 -6.09 -1.78
CA THR A 16 1.62 -6.05 -1.72
C THR A 16 0.94 -6.54 -2.99
N LEU A 17 1.67 -6.63 -4.10
CA LEU A 17 1.09 -6.94 -5.41
C LEU A 17 1.24 -8.43 -5.71
N ASN A 18 0.26 -9.07 -6.33
CA ASN A 18 0.36 -10.47 -6.76
C ASN A 18 1.18 -10.62 -8.06
N ALA A 19 1.23 -9.57 -8.87
CA ALA A 19 2.03 -9.49 -10.09
C ALA A 19 2.64 -8.09 -10.25
N THR A 20 3.48 -7.88 -11.27
CA THR A 20 4.04 -6.58 -11.62
C THR A 20 3.47 -6.12 -12.95
N GLY A 21 3.07 -4.86 -13.04
CA GLY A 21 2.45 -4.27 -14.23
C GLY A 21 1.05 -4.81 -14.51
N ALA A 22 0.36 -5.28 -13.47
CA ALA A 22 -0.92 -5.96 -13.60
C ALA A 22 -2.13 -5.06 -13.32
N TYR A 23 -1.90 -3.75 -13.20
CA TYR A 23 -2.93 -2.76 -12.82
C TYR A 23 -3.62 -3.11 -11.49
N GLU A 24 -2.87 -3.70 -10.55
CA GLU A 24 -3.33 -3.96 -9.20
C GLU A 24 -3.17 -2.73 -8.32
N LEU A 25 -4.20 -2.46 -7.53
CA LEU A 25 -4.19 -1.39 -6.55
C LEU A 25 -3.49 -1.84 -5.27
N CYS A 26 -2.42 -1.15 -4.88
CA CYS A 26 -1.74 -1.39 -3.62
C CYS A 26 -2.68 -1.04 -2.44
N PRO A 27 -3.03 -1.99 -1.55
CA PRO A 27 -3.95 -1.73 -0.45
C PRO A 27 -3.39 -0.74 0.60
N ILE A 28 -2.06 -0.61 0.67
CA ILE A 28 -1.40 0.34 1.57
C ILE A 28 -1.55 1.77 1.02
N CYS A 29 -0.85 2.06 -0.09
CA CYS A 29 -0.70 3.44 -0.56
C CYS A 29 -1.75 3.88 -1.58
N LEU A 30 -2.46 2.94 -2.22
CA LEU A 30 -3.42 3.15 -3.33
C LEU A 30 -2.78 3.51 -4.68
N TRP A 31 -1.50 3.18 -4.88
CA TRP A 31 -0.91 3.21 -6.21
C TRP A 31 -1.37 1.99 -7.03
N GLU A 32 -1.78 2.21 -8.28
CA GLU A 32 -2.07 1.15 -9.26
C GLU A 32 -0.81 0.84 -10.08
N ASP A 33 -0.36 -0.41 -10.11
CA ASP A 33 0.85 -0.79 -10.82
C ASP A 33 0.61 -0.98 -12.33
N GLY A 34 0.63 0.12 -13.08
CA GLY A 34 0.56 0.09 -14.54
C GLY A 34 1.76 -0.59 -15.22
N GLU A 35 1.63 -0.84 -16.53
CA GLU A 35 2.64 -1.50 -17.37
C GLU A 35 3.98 -0.73 -17.51
N ASP A 36 4.00 0.57 -17.23
CA ASP A 36 5.20 1.40 -17.41
C ASP A 36 6.23 1.17 -16.29
N GLU A 37 7.26 0.40 -16.60
CA GLU A 37 8.43 0.19 -15.74
C GLU A 37 9.35 1.43 -15.77
N GLY A 38 9.02 2.47 -14.99
CA GLY A 38 9.86 3.66 -14.92
C GLY A 38 9.54 4.61 -13.76
N GLU A 39 10.54 5.38 -13.33
CA GLU A 39 10.31 6.46 -12.35
C GLU A 39 9.70 7.69 -13.04
N THR A 40 8.37 7.70 -13.12
CA THR A 40 7.59 8.85 -13.61
C THR A 40 7.56 9.99 -12.58
N LEU A 41 7.24 11.20 -13.02
CA LEU A 41 6.99 12.34 -12.12
C LEU A 41 5.83 12.04 -11.16
N GLU A 42 4.80 11.36 -11.66
CA GLU A 42 3.63 10.95 -10.89
C GLU A 42 4.00 9.95 -9.79
N LEU A 43 4.85 8.96 -10.10
CA LEU A 43 5.32 7.99 -9.11
C LEU A 43 6.16 8.66 -8.02
N ARG A 44 7.01 9.65 -8.37
CA ARG A 44 7.76 10.43 -7.37
C ARG A 44 6.83 11.22 -6.47
N GLN A 45 5.81 11.86 -7.03
CA GLN A 45 4.84 12.61 -6.25
C GLN A 45 4.02 11.68 -5.34
N ALA A 46 3.58 10.53 -5.85
CA ALA A 46 2.88 9.52 -5.07
C ALA A 46 3.72 8.99 -3.90
N ARG A 47 5.02 8.75 -4.12
CA ARG A 47 5.97 8.38 -3.06
C ARG A 47 6.08 9.44 -1.96
N ALA A 48 6.17 10.71 -2.35
CA ALA A 48 6.24 11.82 -1.40
C ALA A 48 4.94 11.93 -0.60
N ASN A 49 3.81 11.96 -1.29
CA ASN A 49 2.46 11.98 -0.69
C ASN A 49 2.29 10.81 0.30
N PHE A 50 2.65 9.59 -0.11
CA PHE A 50 2.51 8.43 0.76
C PHE A 50 3.33 8.54 2.04
N ARG A 51 4.56 9.07 1.96
CA ARG A 51 5.40 9.29 3.15
C ARG A 51 4.82 10.33 4.10
N ASP A 52 4.19 11.37 3.55
CA ASP A 52 3.68 12.49 4.34
C ASP A 52 2.33 12.17 5.00
N HIS A 53 1.45 11.40 4.35
CA HIS A 53 0.07 11.19 4.83
C HIS A 53 -0.53 9.82 4.53
N GLY A 54 0.27 8.81 4.15
CA GLY A 54 -0.17 7.41 4.07
C GLY A 54 -1.07 7.05 2.87
N ASN A 55 -1.13 7.90 1.83
CA ASN A 55 -1.81 7.60 0.56
C ASN A 55 -1.18 8.40 -0.60
N ILE A 56 -1.55 8.13 -1.85
CA ILE A 56 -0.93 8.80 -3.02
C ILE A 56 -1.48 10.20 -3.36
N TYR A 57 -2.57 10.66 -2.77
CA TYR A 57 -3.24 11.91 -3.17
C TYR A 57 -2.58 13.14 -2.57
N PRO A 58 -2.50 14.29 -3.25
CA PRO A 58 -2.04 15.53 -2.61
C PRO A 58 -2.86 15.86 -1.34
N ALA A 59 -2.22 16.56 -0.40
CA ALA A 59 -2.89 17.01 0.83
C ALA A 59 -4.18 17.79 0.51
N GLY A 60 -5.30 17.35 1.10
CA GLY A 60 -6.62 17.94 0.88
C GLY A 60 -7.32 17.54 -0.42
N ALA A 61 -6.72 16.68 -1.24
CA ALA A 61 -7.29 16.19 -2.48
C ALA A 61 -7.73 14.71 -2.42
N ALA A 62 -7.50 14.03 -1.29
CA ALA A 62 -7.91 12.64 -1.10
C ALA A 62 -9.44 12.52 -1.04
N PRO A 63 -10.04 11.50 -1.69
CA PRO A 63 -11.44 11.14 -1.48
C PRO A 63 -11.77 10.86 -0.01
N ILE A 64 -13.05 10.99 0.36
CA ILE A 64 -13.52 10.83 1.76
C ILE A 64 -13.18 9.43 2.29
N GLU A 65 -13.33 8.41 1.46
CA GLU A 65 -13.07 6.99 1.77
C GLU A 65 -11.58 6.73 2.02
N VAL A 66 -10.70 7.53 1.39
CA VAL A 66 -9.25 7.45 1.60
C VAL A 66 -8.85 8.10 2.91
N MET A 67 -9.53 9.19 3.29
CA MET A 67 -9.35 9.87 4.58
C MET A 67 -9.93 9.06 5.76
N HIS A 68 -10.92 8.21 5.50
CA HIS A 68 -11.56 7.33 6.47
C HIS A 68 -11.45 5.86 6.04
N PRO A 69 -10.22 5.27 6.07
CA PRO A 69 -10.04 3.88 5.69
C PRO A 69 -10.76 2.93 6.64
N SER A 70 -11.05 1.71 6.15
CA SER A 70 -11.44 0.61 7.03
C SER A 70 -10.39 0.35 8.12
N PRO A 71 -10.76 -0.23 9.27
CA PRO A 71 -9.81 -0.54 10.33
C PRO A 71 -8.62 -1.39 9.85
N GLU A 72 -8.86 -2.35 8.97
CA GLU A 72 -7.84 -3.27 8.44
C GLU A 72 -6.87 -2.52 7.52
N ARG A 73 -7.39 -1.63 6.67
CA ARG A 73 -6.54 -0.77 5.85
C ARG A 73 -5.76 0.23 6.70
N ALA A 74 -6.36 0.78 7.76
CA ALA A 74 -5.66 1.65 8.69
C ALA A 74 -4.48 0.97 9.40
N GLN A 75 -4.61 -0.33 9.73
CA GLN A 75 -3.51 -1.13 10.28
C GLN A 75 -2.35 -1.29 9.30
N LEU A 76 -2.65 -1.58 8.03
CA LEU A 76 -1.66 -1.65 6.96
C LEU A 76 -0.88 -0.34 6.79
N ILE A 77 -1.58 0.80 6.74
CA ILE A 77 -0.96 2.13 6.64
C ILE A 77 -0.08 2.40 7.87
N THR A 78 -0.60 2.13 9.07
CA THR A 78 0.11 2.35 10.34
C THR A 78 1.41 1.55 10.40
N TYR A 79 1.37 0.27 10.06
CA TYR A 79 2.55 -0.59 10.00
C TYR A 79 3.55 -0.09 8.95
N ALA A 80 3.09 0.26 7.75
CA ALA A 80 3.99 0.72 6.70
C ALA A 80 4.72 2.01 7.11
N LEU A 81 4.02 2.96 7.73
CA LEU A 81 4.61 4.20 8.23
C LEU A 81 5.51 3.96 9.45
N SER A 82 5.18 3.03 10.36
CA SER A 82 6.06 2.71 11.50
C SER A 82 7.40 2.15 11.03
N VAL A 83 7.37 1.26 10.03
CA VAL A 83 8.56 0.68 9.40
C VAL A 83 9.38 1.74 8.66
N LEU A 84 8.75 2.59 7.85
CA LEU A 84 9.46 3.65 7.11
C LEU A 84 10.08 4.70 8.02
N ASN A 85 9.50 4.94 9.20
CA ASN A 85 10.03 5.84 10.22
C ASN A 85 11.04 5.17 11.15
N GLY A 86 11.36 3.88 10.94
CA GLY A 86 12.34 3.14 11.74
C GLY A 86 11.90 2.82 13.16
N VAL A 87 10.59 2.86 13.44
CA VAL A 87 10.01 2.48 14.73
C VAL A 87 9.99 0.96 14.88
N GLU A 88 9.64 0.27 13.80
CA GLU A 88 9.54 -1.20 13.75
C GLU A 88 10.40 -1.75 12.61
N PRO A 89 10.99 -2.95 12.74
CA PRO A 89 11.63 -3.62 11.62
C PRO A 89 10.57 -4.11 10.63
N ARG A 90 10.94 -4.20 9.34
CA ARG A 90 10.10 -4.83 8.32
C ARG A 90 9.96 -6.32 8.60
N ASP A 91 8.77 -6.74 9.01
CA ASP A 91 8.38 -8.14 9.23
C ASP A 91 7.43 -8.64 8.12
N PRO A 92 7.89 -9.54 7.22
CA PRO A 92 7.07 -10.08 6.15
C PRO A 92 5.87 -10.90 6.63
N LEU A 93 5.97 -11.62 7.75
CA LEU A 93 4.87 -12.45 8.26
C LEU A 93 3.74 -11.60 8.82
N LEU A 94 4.09 -10.52 9.53
CA LEU A 94 3.12 -9.54 9.99
C LEU A 94 2.43 -8.86 8.79
N LEU A 95 3.21 -8.42 7.80
CA LEU A 95 2.66 -7.82 6.58
C LEU A 95 1.67 -8.77 5.87
N ASP A 96 2.03 -10.04 5.71
CA ASP A 96 1.16 -11.04 5.08
C ASP A 96 -0.16 -11.22 5.86
N GLY A 97 -0.09 -11.25 7.19
CA GLY A 97 -1.28 -11.34 8.05
C GLY A 97 -2.19 -10.12 7.94
N LEU A 98 -1.62 -8.91 7.92
CA LEU A 98 -2.37 -7.66 7.75
C LEU A 98 -3.04 -7.57 6.37
N LEU A 99 -2.34 -8.00 5.32
CA LEU A 99 -2.88 -8.03 3.96
C LEU A 99 -4.04 -9.02 3.85
N LEU A 100 -3.90 -10.22 4.42
CA LEU A 100 -4.99 -11.20 4.45
C LEU A 100 -6.21 -10.68 5.22
N ALA A 101 -5.99 -10.01 6.36
CA ALA A 101 -7.09 -9.42 7.13
C ALA A 101 -7.85 -8.36 6.31
N HIS A 102 -7.11 -7.52 5.58
CA HIS A 102 -7.72 -6.53 4.67
C HIS A 102 -8.48 -7.17 3.52
N GLU A 103 -7.90 -8.16 2.83
CA GLU A 103 -8.55 -8.90 1.73
C GLU A 103 -9.86 -9.51 2.20
N VAL A 104 -9.85 -10.21 3.34
CA VAL A 104 -11.06 -10.81 3.92
C VAL A 104 -12.09 -9.74 4.25
N ALA A 105 -11.70 -8.62 4.87
CA ALA A 105 -12.65 -7.56 5.21
C ALA A 105 -13.30 -6.93 3.96
N SER A 106 -12.51 -6.71 2.90
CA SER A 106 -13.01 -6.12 1.65
C SER A 106 -13.95 -7.01 0.83
N GLU A 107 -14.02 -8.31 1.11
CA GLU A 107 -15.01 -9.20 0.47
C GLU A 107 -16.43 -9.07 1.06
N PHE A 108 -16.58 -8.40 2.21
CA PHE A 108 -17.86 -8.29 2.94
C PHE A 108 -18.45 -6.87 2.99
N ASP A 109 -17.80 -5.89 2.37
CA ASP A 109 -18.27 -4.50 2.19
C ASP A 109 -18.98 -4.31 0.83
#